data_AF-A0A2E8XSG0-F1
#
_entry.id   AF-A0A2E8XSG0-F1
#
_cell.length_a   1.000
_cell.length_b   1.000
_cell.length_c   1.000
_cell.angle_alpha   90.00
_cell.angle_beta   90.00
_cell.angle_gamma   90.00
#
_symmetry.space_group_name_H-M   'P 1'
#
loop_
_entity.id
_entity.type
_entity.pdbx_description
1 polymer ?
#
loop_
_entity_poly.entity_id
_entity_poly.type
_entity_poly.pdbx_seq_one_letter_code
_entity_poly.pdbx_strand_id
1 'polypeptide(L)'
;MLDPVRRRHAAYRGLQHGARGGNDGFLHGLRRAMDRGARNSPLQEPLPVRLGRFHPPCRCRRPVRPRPVRRDSGCPAGGSLHAQFRHAHLGGHGARHLASQSGPHLLYSANSKSRSRPMAELPVLELGDDPRERGLVHGRALRTQITENIDTYLARFAAGGLDAETARKEGEKWAGVMGEQNANYAEEMAGIAEGSELPLGDISMLNARYEITFGLFGDEAKANDKSDLSVEADGCSTFGALPEATASGHTLLGQNWDWLAGVHERCAVLRITRSNGPNILCYTEAGIVGGKMGVNEHGIGLVENGLVSDHDGRNPYEKPFHMRCREILDADTYDMALLPITATKRVCSANFVVGHADGEIIDIETSPDAVSYLYPRDGLVTHSNHFMDPRHGPSQMERISTSTLYRANRLDRLLRAHVGKIEDEVIKAALADHFGYPNAICRHPDERQPVAKRTMTNAAFIFDLNARTMLVANGPPCTYPWQLLTLDGEAVSEAAE
;
A
#
# COMPACT_ATOMS: atom_id res chain seq x y z
N MET A 1 38.45 -1.58 -35.86
CA MET A 1 38.15 -1.80 -37.29
C MET A 1 37.65 -3.23 -37.45
N LEU A 2 36.35 -3.36 -37.76
CA LEU A 2 35.65 -4.42 -38.53
C LEU A 2 35.71 -5.90 -38.10
N ASP A 3 34.58 -6.29 -37.50
CA ASP A 3 33.75 -7.49 -37.61
C ASP A 3 33.89 -8.37 -38.88
N PRO A 4 33.76 -9.71 -38.75
CA PRO A 4 33.23 -10.51 -39.84
C PRO A 4 32.18 -11.59 -39.44
N VAL A 5 31.23 -11.75 -40.37
CA VAL A 5 30.53 -13.00 -40.80
C VAL A 5 29.06 -13.18 -40.37
N ARG A 6 28.18 -12.60 -41.21
CA ARG A 6 27.12 -13.27 -41.99
C ARG A 6 26.59 -14.63 -41.47
N ARG A 7 25.27 -14.68 -41.22
CA ARG A 7 24.37 -15.75 -41.71
C ARG A 7 22.91 -15.30 -41.68
N ARG A 8 22.29 -15.21 -42.87
CA ARG A 8 20.94 -15.71 -43.27
C ARG A 8 20.27 -14.82 -44.35
N HIS A 9 20.43 -15.24 -45.60
CA HIS A 9 19.43 -15.14 -46.68
C HIS A 9 18.16 -15.94 -46.28
N ALA A 10 16.95 -15.78 -46.82
CA ALA A 10 16.26 -14.80 -47.68
C ALA A 10 14.80 -15.31 -47.86
N ALA A 11 13.99 -14.51 -48.57
CA ALA A 11 12.62 -14.74 -49.08
C ALA A 11 11.51 -14.26 -48.12
N TYR A 12 10.58 -13.37 -48.50
CA TYR A 12 9.95 -13.13 -49.80
C TYR A 12 9.61 -11.63 -50.01
N ARG A 13 9.78 -11.14 -51.24
CA ARG A 13 9.12 -9.93 -51.77
C ARG A 13 8.67 -10.19 -53.22
N GLY A 14 7.48 -9.68 -53.56
CA GLY A 14 6.98 -9.46 -54.92
C GLY A 14 5.64 -10.15 -55.17
N LEU A 15 4.65 -9.59 -55.86
CA LEU A 15 4.47 -8.29 -56.52
C LEU A 15 2.98 -8.18 -56.92
N GLN A 16 2.60 -7.02 -57.43
CA GLN A 16 1.25 -6.49 -57.66
C GLN A 16 0.41 -7.13 -58.81
N HIS A 17 -0.91 -6.82 -58.73
CA HIS A 17 -1.92 -6.63 -59.80
C HIS A 17 -2.53 -7.83 -60.56
N GLY A 18 -3.88 -7.84 -60.62
CA GLY A 18 -4.64 -8.47 -61.72
C GLY A 18 -6.06 -8.96 -61.39
N ALA A 19 -7.05 -8.15 -61.74
CA ALA A 19 -8.52 -8.30 -61.65
C ALA A 19 -9.19 -9.64 -62.10
N ARG A 20 -10.37 -9.92 -61.49
CA ARG A 20 -11.71 -10.26 -62.08
C ARG A 20 -12.43 -11.48 -61.48
N GLY A 21 -13.72 -11.25 -61.15
CA GLY A 21 -14.79 -12.25 -60.91
C GLY A 21 -14.84 -12.77 -59.47
N GLY A 22 -15.96 -12.87 -58.75
CA GLY A 22 -17.39 -12.73 -59.03
C GLY A 22 -18.15 -13.49 -57.93
N ASN A 23 -19.36 -13.01 -57.60
CA ASN A 23 -20.43 -13.60 -56.76
C ASN A 23 -20.42 -13.45 -55.23
N ASP A 24 -21.30 -12.54 -54.80
CA ASP A 24 -22.53 -12.78 -54.02
C ASP A 24 -22.47 -13.46 -52.66
N GLY A 25 -22.83 -12.68 -51.63
CA GLY A 25 -23.37 -13.21 -50.38
C GLY A 25 -23.40 -12.18 -49.25
N PHE A 26 -24.62 -11.75 -48.90
CA PHE A 26 -25.01 -11.20 -47.59
C PHE A 26 -24.66 -9.73 -47.26
N LEU A 27 -25.42 -8.82 -47.87
CA LEU A 27 -25.82 -7.54 -47.26
C LEU A 27 -27.35 -7.48 -47.18
N HIS A 28 -27.92 -7.85 -46.04
CA HIS A 28 -29.29 -7.47 -45.68
C HIS A 28 -29.45 -7.45 -44.16
N GLY A 29 -29.66 -6.26 -43.60
CA GLY A 29 -30.12 -6.14 -42.21
C GLY A 29 -29.68 -4.86 -41.51
N LEU A 30 -30.02 -3.68 -42.05
CA LEU A 30 -30.08 -2.42 -41.27
C LEU A 30 -30.75 -1.32 -42.10
N ARG A 31 -32.08 -1.39 -42.19
CA ARG A 31 -32.95 -0.21 -42.42
C ARG A 31 -34.42 -0.60 -42.22
N ARG A 32 -35.09 0.22 -41.40
CA ARG A 32 -36.55 0.32 -41.13
C ARG A 32 -37.04 -0.36 -39.84
N ALA A 33 -37.02 0.42 -38.76
CA ALA A 33 -38.14 0.51 -37.82
C ALA A 33 -38.04 1.84 -37.04
N MET A 34 -38.14 2.96 -37.76
CA MET A 34 -38.63 4.21 -37.20
C MET A 34 -39.99 4.45 -37.86
N ASP A 35 -41.07 4.16 -37.14
CA ASP A 35 -42.35 4.87 -37.25
C ASP A 35 -43.34 4.21 -36.29
N ARG A 36 -43.62 4.92 -35.18
CA ARG A 36 -44.86 5.00 -34.38
C ARG A 36 -44.52 5.26 -32.92
N GLY A 37 -44.91 6.44 -32.42
CA GLY A 37 -44.98 6.67 -30.98
C GLY A 37 -44.64 8.09 -30.51
N ALA A 38 -45.21 9.13 -31.13
CA ALA A 38 -45.30 10.44 -30.49
C ALA A 38 -46.54 10.51 -29.59
N ARG A 39 -46.38 10.86 -28.31
CA ARG A 39 -47.25 11.80 -27.56
C ARG A 39 -46.80 12.05 -26.10
N ASN A 40 -46.63 13.36 -25.82
CA ASN A 40 -46.90 14.11 -24.58
C ASN A 40 -45.79 14.46 -23.55
N SER A 41 -45.34 15.73 -23.67
CA SER A 41 -45.10 16.78 -22.65
C SER A 41 -43.79 16.84 -21.84
N PRO A 42 -43.35 18.03 -21.37
CA PRO A 42 -42.90 19.19 -22.14
C PRO A 42 -41.41 19.54 -21.86
N LEU A 43 -40.74 20.12 -22.86
CA LEU A 43 -39.35 20.57 -22.80
C LEU A 43 -39.18 21.81 -21.90
N GLN A 44 -38.28 21.74 -20.92
CA GLN A 44 -37.65 22.90 -20.31
C GLN A 44 -36.52 23.41 -21.21
N GLU A 45 -36.50 24.71 -21.50
CA GLU A 45 -35.43 25.38 -22.24
C GLU A 45 -34.10 25.35 -21.47
N PRO A 46 -32.95 25.15 -22.13
CA PRO A 46 -31.66 25.38 -21.51
C PRO A 46 -31.25 26.87 -21.58
N LEU A 47 -30.85 27.40 -20.42
CA LEU A 47 -30.25 28.73 -20.25
C LEU A 47 -28.96 28.90 -21.08
N PRO A 48 -28.67 30.11 -21.61
CA PRO A 48 -27.45 30.34 -22.39
C PRO A 48 -26.22 30.47 -21.48
N VAL A 49 -25.20 29.63 -21.74
CA VAL A 49 -23.86 29.78 -21.16
C VAL A 49 -23.18 31.00 -21.79
N ARG A 50 -22.89 32.03 -20.98
CA ARG A 50 -22.09 33.18 -21.38
C ARG A 50 -20.61 32.78 -21.53
N LEU A 51 -20.07 32.97 -22.72
CA LEU A 51 -18.63 32.97 -23.00
C LEU A 51 -17.95 34.10 -22.22
N GLY A 52 -17.12 33.73 -21.24
CA GLY A 52 -16.25 34.64 -20.49
C GLY A 52 -15.12 35.17 -21.38
N ARG A 53 -14.89 36.49 -21.28
CA ARG A 53 -13.87 37.22 -22.03
C ARG A 53 -12.45 36.83 -21.59
N PHE A 54 -11.58 36.61 -22.57
CA PHE A 54 -10.13 36.52 -22.42
C PHE A 54 -9.53 37.84 -21.90
N HIS A 55 -8.68 37.78 -20.87
CA HIS A 55 -7.76 38.86 -20.47
C HIS A 55 -6.32 38.53 -20.91
N PRO A 56 -5.54 39.50 -21.41
CA PRO A 56 -4.19 39.29 -21.95
C PRO A 56 -3.10 39.24 -20.85
N PRO A 57 -1.88 38.76 -21.16
CA PRO A 57 -0.86 38.43 -20.15
C PRO A 57 -0.14 39.68 -19.60
N CYS A 58 0.06 39.71 -18.28
CA CYS A 58 0.84 40.73 -17.58
C CYS A 58 2.34 40.59 -17.88
N ARG A 59 2.95 41.68 -18.35
CA ARG A 59 4.38 41.83 -18.60
C ARG A 59 5.20 41.95 -17.31
N CYS A 60 6.39 41.37 -17.36
CA CYS A 60 7.51 41.45 -16.44
C CYS A 60 7.78 42.86 -15.86
N ARG A 61 8.01 42.94 -14.55
CA ARG A 61 8.76 44.05 -13.92
C ARG A 61 9.93 43.51 -13.07
N ARG A 62 11.07 44.18 -13.24
CA ARG A 62 12.41 43.88 -12.74
C ARG A 62 12.53 43.91 -11.21
N PRO A 63 13.51 43.20 -10.62
CA PRO A 63 13.80 43.28 -9.18
C PRO A 63 14.51 44.59 -8.80
N VAL A 64 14.03 45.22 -7.72
CA VAL A 64 14.64 46.39 -7.09
C VAL A 64 15.78 45.93 -6.17
N ARG A 65 16.98 46.50 -6.35
CA ARG A 65 18.16 46.27 -5.50
C ARG A 65 18.01 46.96 -4.14
N PRO A 66 18.48 46.37 -3.02
CA PRO A 66 18.64 47.11 -1.77
C PRO A 66 19.97 47.89 -1.77
N ARG A 67 19.98 49.07 -1.16
CA ARG A 67 21.17 49.88 -0.84
C ARG A 67 21.11 50.30 0.65
N PRO A 68 22.26 50.67 1.25
CA PRO A 68 22.77 50.03 2.46
C PRO A 68 22.45 50.76 3.77
N VAL A 69 22.59 50.00 4.87
CA VAL A 69 22.54 50.42 6.27
C VAL A 69 23.67 51.41 6.58
N ARG A 70 23.31 52.55 7.19
CA ARG A 70 24.25 53.42 7.92
C ARG A 70 24.04 53.26 9.43
N ARG A 71 25.15 53.07 10.14
CA ARG A 71 25.29 53.24 11.59
C ARG A 71 25.32 54.74 11.91
N ASP A 72 24.70 55.12 13.01
CA ASP A 72 25.09 56.18 13.96
C ASP A 72 24.10 56.12 15.14
N SER A 73 24.51 55.71 16.35
CA SER A 73 25.21 56.46 17.40
C SER A 73 24.30 57.48 18.11
N GLY A 74 24.11 57.33 19.44
CA GLY A 74 23.52 58.36 20.29
C GLY A 74 22.51 57.87 21.35
N CYS A 75 23.03 57.49 22.52
CA CYS A 75 22.30 57.61 23.80
C CYS A 75 22.26 59.11 24.18
N PRO A 76 21.24 59.61 24.91
CA PRO A 76 21.47 59.79 26.34
C PRO A 76 20.26 59.54 27.26
N ALA A 77 20.60 59.46 28.55
CA ALA A 77 19.86 59.12 29.74
C ALA A 77 18.69 60.05 30.15
N GLY A 78 17.81 59.52 31.02
CA GLY A 78 17.39 60.27 32.22
C GLY A 78 15.92 60.22 32.65
N GLY A 79 15.64 59.56 33.80
CA GLY A 79 14.55 59.85 34.75
C GLY A 79 13.20 59.14 34.50
N SER A 80 12.68 58.22 35.33
CA SER A 80 12.32 58.22 36.78
C SER A 80 10.82 58.49 37.02
N LEU A 81 10.08 57.47 37.51
CA LEU A 81 9.10 57.44 38.63
C LEU A 81 8.11 56.25 38.47
N HIS A 82 8.18 55.25 39.39
CA HIS A 82 7.21 54.91 40.48
C HIS A 82 5.84 54.36 39.98
N ALA A 83 5.26 53.25 40.47
CA ALA A 83 5.17 52.68 41.82
C ALA A 83 4.86 51.15 41.79
N GLN A 84 5.43 50.30 42.68
CA GLN A 84 4.85 49.64 43.90
C GLN A 84 3.64 48.71 43.62
N PHE A 85 3.58 47.43 44.03
CA PHE A 85 3.61 46.81 45.38
C PHE A 85 4.13 45.35 45.31
N ARG A 86 5.19 44.97 46.05
CA ARG A 86 5.29 44.33 47.39
C ARG A 86 4.92 42.84 47.51
N HIS A 87 5.97 42.07 47.86
CA HIS A 87 6.04 40.73 48.44
C HIS A 87 5.38 40.60 49.82
N ALA A 88 5.04 39.36 50.19
CA ALA A 88 5.11 38.88 51.57
C ALA A 88 5.85 37.53 51.62
N HIS A 89 6.80 37.44 52.53
CA HIS A 89 7.67 36.31 52.86
C HIS A 89 7.69 36.21 54.40
N LEU A 90 7.50 35.02 54.96
CA LEU A 90 7.95 34.55 56.29
C LEU A 90 8.08 33.02 56.09
N GLY A 91 9.23 32.32 56.19
CA GLY A 91 10.22 32.26 57.29
C GLY A 91 9.80 31.12 58.25
N GLY A 92 10.55 30.07 58.61
CA GLY A 92 11.92 29.59 58.38
C GLY A 92 12.16 28.34 59.26
N HIS A 93 13.31 27.67 59.06
CA HIS A 93 13.95 26.60 59.88
C HIS A 93 13.33 25.19 59.84
N GLY A 94 14.06 24.08 59.65
CA GLY A 94 15.50 23.85 59.50
C GLY A 94 15.86 22.36 59.33
N ALA A 95 17.08 22.14 58.84
CA ALA A 95 17.98 20.99 59.05
C ALA A 95 17.61 19.57 58.56
N ARG A 96 18.40 19.15 57.54
CA ARG A 96 19.12 17.85 57.40
C ARG A 96 18.30 16.55 57.32
N HIS A 97 18.26 15.97 56.11
CA HIS A 97 18.90 14.67 55.83
C HIS A 97 19.08 14.46 54.32
N LEU A 98 20.30 14.11 53.93
CA LEU A 98 20.66 13.56 52.63
C LEU A 98 20.08 12.15 52.51
N ALA A 99 19.25 11.90 51.50
CA ALA A 99 19.03 10.58 50.93
C ALA A 99 18.61 10.74 49.47
N SER A 100 19.48 10.31 48.57
CA SER A 100 19.22 10.15 47.14
C SER A 100 18.07 9.17 46.92
N GLN A 101 16.99 9.61 46.29
CA GLN A 101 15.99 8.71 45.73
C GLN A 101 16.11 8.73 44.20
N SER A 102 16.94 7.82 43.71
CA SER A 102 16.82 7.23 42.38
C SER A 102 15.46 6.56 42.27
N GLY A 103 14.63 7.01 41.32
CA GLY A 103 13.37 6.35 40.98
C GLY A 103 13.59 4.91 40.49
N PRO A 104 12.59 4.04 40.59
CA PRO A 104 12.76 2.64 40.25
C PRO A 104 12.88 2.50 38.72
N HIS A 105 14.11 2.29 38.25
CA HIS A 105 14.32 1.55 37.01
C HIS A 105 13.74 0.16 37.22
N LEU A 106 12.56 -0.08 36.66
CA LEU A 106 12.03 -1.43 36.45
C LEU A 106 12.96 -2.15 35.47
N LEU A 107 14.00 -2.77 36.03
CA LEU A 107 14.76 -3.81 35.36
C LEU A 107 13.80 -4.98 35.15
N TYR A 108 13.32 -5.13 33.92
CA TYR A 108 12.60 -6.32 33.50
C TYR A 108 13.59 -7.49 33.55
N SER A 109 13.55 -8.24 34.65
CA SER A 109 14.26 -9.51 34.80
C SER A 109 13.69 -10.50 33.79
N ALA A 110 14.32 -10.60 32.63
CA ALA A 110 14.11 -11.66 31.67
C ALA A 110 14.54 -12.99 32.29
N ASN A 111 13.61 -13.63 33.01
CA ASN A 111 13.77 -15.02 33.43
C ASN A 111 12.42 -15.73 33.47
N SER A 112 11.77 -15.79 32.31
CA SER A 112 10.93 -16.93 31.98
C SER A 112 11.66 -17.69 30.88
N LYS A 113 12.07 -18.93 31.16
CA LYS A 113 12.47 -19.88 30.12
C LYS A 113 11.19 -20.30 29.37
N SER A 114 10.61 -19.37 28.62
CA SER A 114 9.80 -19.70 27.46
C SER A 114 10.72 -20.50 26.53
N ARG A 115 10.38 -21.76 26.27
CA ARG A 115 11.02 -22.49 25.19
C ARG A 115 10.70 -21.68 23.92
N SER A 116 11.67 -20.93 23.41
CA SER A 116 11.55 -20.20 22.16
C SER A 116 11.11 -21.20 21.11
N ARG A 117 9.86 -21.12 20.69
CA ARG A 117 9.38 -21.83 19.51
C ARG A 117 10.33 -21.40 18.38
N PRO A 118 10.97 -22.33 17.64
CA PRO A 118 11.81 -21.92 16.52
C PRO A 118 10.94 -21.03 15.63
N MET A 119 11.41 -19.81 15.34
CA MET A 119 10.67 -18.88 14.49
C MET A 119 10.42 -19.59 13.16
N ALA A 120 9.16 -19.69 12.75
CA ALA A 120 8.83 -20.34 11.50
C ALA A 120 9.47 -19.55 10.35
N GLU A 121 10.32 -20.22 9.56
CA GLU A 121 10.84 -19.66 8.31
C GLU A 121 9.66 -19.29 7.41
N LEU A 122 9.76 -18.13 6.73
CA LEU A 122 8.74 -17.67 5.81
C LEU A 122 8.72 -18.61 4.59
N PRO A 123 7.61 -19.32 4.32
CA PRO A 123 7.55 -20.22 3.18
C PRO A 123 7.74 -19.46 1.87
N VAL A 124 8.57 -20.00 0.98
CA VAL A 124 8.72 -19.53 -0.41
C VAL A 124 8.13 -20.59 -1.33
N LEU A 125 7.13 -20.21 -2.13
CA LEU A 125 6.54 -21.07 -3.15
C LEU A 125 7.14 -20.75 -4.50
N GLU A 126 7.73 -21.77 -5.11
CA GLU A 126 8.25 -21.74 -6.48
C GLU A 126 7.11 -22.11 -7.44
N LEU A 127 6.70 -21.15 -8.27
CA LEU A 127 5.49 -21.21 -9.09
C LEU A 127 5.80 -20.94 -10.56
N GLY A 128 5.05 -21.60 -11.46
CA GLY A 128 5.30 -21.56 -12.91
C GLY A 128 4.29 -20.78 -13.75
N ASP A 129 4.29 -21.07 -15.06
CA ASP A 129 3.49 -20.43 -16.10
C ASP A 129 1.97 -20.56 -15.93
N ASP A 130 1.50 -21.76 -15.61
CA ASP A 130 0.08 -22.11 -15.67
C ASP A 130 -0.68 -21.60 -14.42
N PRO A 131 -1.69 -20.72 -14.56
CA PRO A 131 -2.41 -20.18 -13.42
C PRO A 131 -3.06 -21.26 -12.55
N ARG A 132 -3.66 -22.28 -13.16
CA ARG A 132 -4.33 -23.35 -12.43
C ARG A 132 -3.33 -24.14 -11.59
N GLU A 133 -2.18 -24.50 -12.17
CA GLU A 133 -1.09 -25.20 -11.50
C GLU A 133 -0.50 -24.38 -10.35
N ARG A 134 -0.27 -23.07 -10.56
CA ARG A 134 0.15 -22.17 -9.47
C ARG A 134 -0.82 -22.24 -8.29
N GLY A 135 -2.11 -22.18 -8.60
CA GLY A 135 -3.16 -22.31 -7.60
C GLY A 135 -3.12 -23.65 -6.87
N LEU A 136 -2.97 -24.76 -7.61
CA LEU A 136 -2.89 -26.09 -7.01
C LEU A 136 -1.70 -26.25 -6.07
N VAL A 137 -0.52 -25.76 -6.47
CA VAL A 137 0.68 -25.78 -5.63
C VAL A 137 0.46 -24.96 -4.36
N HIS A 138 -0.03 -23.73 -4.49
CA HIS A 138 -0.35 -22.86 -3.37
C HIS A 138 -1.35 -23.52 -2.41
N GLY A 139 -2.49 -23.98 -2.94
CA GLY A 139 -3.54 -24.62 -2.15
C GLY A 139 -3.05 -25.84 -1.38
N ARG A 140 -2.26 -26.70 -2.01
CA ARG A 140 -1.71 -27.92 -1.38
C ARG A 140 -0.67 -27.60 -0.32
N ALA A 141 0.28 -26.72 -0.65
CA ALA A 141 1.40 -26.40 0.22
C ALA A 141 0.96 -25.63 1.49
N LEU A 142 -0.06 -24.78 1.36
CA LEU A 142 -0.49 -23.87 2.43
C LEU A 142 -1.90 -24.17 2.97
N ARG A 143 -2.43 -25.38 2.76
CA ARG A 143 -3.79 -25.78 3.16
C ARG A 143 -4.15 -25.39 4.61
N THR A 144 -3.24 -25.68 5.55
CA THR A 144 -3.44 -25.36 6.96
C THR A 144 -3.52 -23.85 7.18
N GLN A 145 -2.59 -23.10 6.61
CA GLN A 145 -2.53 -21.64 6.72
C GLN A 145 -3.75 -20.97 6.07
N ILE A 146 -4.23 -21.49 4.93
CA ILE A 146 -5.46 -21.02 4.27
C ILE A 146 -6.67 -21.20 5.20
N THR A 147 -6.79 -22.38 5.83
CA THR A 147 -7.88 -22.67 6.76
C THR A 147 -7.84 -21.72 7.96
N GLU A 148 -6.66 -21.52 8.55
CA GLU A 148 -6.47 -20.61 9.69
C GLU A 148 -6.72 -19.14 9.33
N ASN A 149 -6.38 -18.72 8.10
CA ASN A 149 -6.73 -17.39 7.60
C ASN A 149 -8.25 -17.23 7.46
N ILE A 150 -8.95 -18.22 6.90
CA ILE A 150 -10.43 -18.21 6.82
C ILE A 150 -11.03 -18.02 8.21
N ASP A 151 -10.59 -18.80 9.21
CA ASP A 151 -11.08 -18.69 10.59
C ASP A 151 -10.82 -17.30 11.18
N THR A 152 -9.62 -16.75 10.94
CA THR A 152 -9.23 -15.41 11.39
C THR A 152 -10.16 -14.33 10.79
N TYR A 153 -10.44 -14.41 9.49
CA TYR A 153 -11.31 -13.43 8.83
C TYR A 153 -12.76 -13.56 9.25
N LEU A 154 -13.29 -14.78 9.39
CA LEU A 154 -14.65 -14.98 9.88
C LEU A 154 -14.82 -14.43 11.31
N ALA A 155 -13.82 -14.61 12.18
CA ALA A 155 -13.82 -14.02 13.51
C ALA A 155 -13.78 -12.47 13.45
N ARG A 156 -12.97 -11.89 12.55
CA ARG A 156 -12.92 -10.42 12.35
C ARG A 156 -14.25 -9.87 11.83
N PHE A 157 -14.85 -10.53 10.85
CA PHE A 157 -16.14 -10.15 10.26
C PHE A 157 -17.25 -10.20 11.31
N ALA A 158 -17.31 -11.27 12.11
CA ALA A 158 -18.26 -11.39 13.21
C ALA A 158 -18.09 -10.27 14.23
N ALA A 159 -16.84 -9.90 14.56
CA ALA A 159 -16.54 -8.77 15.44
C ALA A 159 -16.90 -7.39 14.84
N GLY A 160 -17.13 -7.31 13.53
CA GLY A 160 -17.67 -6.15 12.82
C GLY A 160 -19.17 -6.24 12.53
N GLY A 161 -19.85 -7.30 12.98
CA GLY A 161 -21.29 -7.49 12.81
C GLY A 161 -21.73 -8.27 11.56
N LEU A 162 -20.79 -8.84 10.79
CA LEU A 162 -21.06 -9.69 9.64
C LEU A 162 -20.89 -11.17 10.01
N ASP A 163 -21.99 -11.93 10.02
CA ASP A 163 -21.94 -13.35 10.35
C ASP A 163 -21.26 -14.19 9.26
N ALA A 164 -20.80 -15.39 9.64
CA ALA A 164 -20.03 -16.26 8.76
C ALA A 164 -20.82 -16.76 7.54
N GLU A 165 -22.13 -17.00 7.66
CA GLU A 165 -22.95 -17.46 6.54
C GLU A 165 -23.06 -16.35 5.49
N THR A 166 -23.32 -15.12 5.94
CA THR A 166 -23.38 -13.95 5.06
C THR A 166 -22.02 -13.66 4.41
N ALA A 167 -20.92 -13.76 5.16
CA ALA A 167 -19.57 -13.56 4.62
C ALA A 167 -19.21 -14.58 3.51
N ARG A 168 -19.57 -15.87 3.69
CA ARG A 168 -19.34 -16.90 2.67
C ARG A 168 -20.19 -16.68 1.42
N LYS A 169 -21.47 -16.31 1.57
CA LYS A 169 -22.34 -15.93 0.45
C LYS A 169 -21.78 -14.74 -0.32
N GLU A 170 -21.15 -13.80 0.38
CA GLU A 170 -20.48 -12.69 -0.27
C GLU A 170 -19.26 -13.16 -1.08
N GLY A 171 -18.47 -14.09 -0.55
CA GLY A 171 -17.40 -14.77 -1.27
C GLY A 171 -17.87 -15.45 -2.56
N GLU A 172 -19.02 -16.12 -2.57
CA GLU A 172 -19.59 -16.74 -3.78
C GLU A 172 -19.88 -15.72 -4.88
N LYS A 173 -20.40 -14.52 -4.53
CA LYS A 173 -20.63 -13.45 -5.51
C LYS A 173 -19.31 -12.93 -6.06
N TRP A 174 -18.33 -12.71 -5.19
CA TRP A 174 -17.00 -12.24 -5.57
C TRP A 174 -16.28 -13.21 -6.49
N ALA A 175 -16.52 -14.52 -6.36
CA ALA A 175 -15.98 -15.52 -7.30
C ALA A 175 -16.40 -15.22 -8.75
N GLY A 176 -17.69 -14.91 -8.96
CA GLY A 176 -18.22 -14.53 -10.28
C GLY A 176 -17.63 -13.22 -10.80
N VAL A 177 -17.61 -12.19 -9.96
CA VAL A 177 -17.08 -10.86 -10.30
C VAL A 177 -15.61 -10.93 -10.71
N MET A 178 -14.79 -11.64 -9.96
CA MET A 178 -13.37 -11.81 -10.29
C MET A 178 -13.19 -12.62 -11.58
N GLY A 179 -14.03 -13.63 -11.81
CA GLY A 179 -14.06 -14.42 -13.05
C GLY A 179 -14.32 -13.59 -14.29
N GLU A 180 -15.23 -12.61 -14.21
CA GLU A 180 -15.54 -11.71 -15.33
C GLU A 180 -14.44 -10.70 -15.63
N GLN A 181 -13.64 -10.33 -14.62
CA GLN A 181 -12.66 -9.24 -14.73
C GLN A 181 -11.25 -9.72 -15.05
N ASN A 182 -10.86 -10.92 -14.59
CA ASN A 182 -9.54 -11.48 -14.86
C ASN A 182 -9.57 -13.02 -14.84
N ALA A 183 -9.57 -13.62 -16.04
CA ALA A 183 -9.67 -15.07 -16.20
C ALA A 183 -8.48 -15.83 -15.59
N ASN A 184 -7.25 -15.32 -15.74
CA ASN A 184 -6.06 -15.97 -15.17
C ASN A 184 -6.09 -15.95 -13.64
N TYR A 185 -6.55 -14.84 -13.04
CA TYR A 185 -6.74 -14.73 -11.59
C TYR A 185 -7.77 -15.75 -11.10
N ALA A 186 -8.88 -15.91 -11.83
CA ALA A 186 -9.92 -16.87 -11.48
C ALA A 186 -9.47 -18.33 -11.60
N GLU A 187 -8.68 -18.68 -12.61
CA GLU A 187 -8.10 -20.02 -12.75
C GLU A 187 -7.14 -20.34 -11.60
N GLU A 188 -6.28 -19.39 -11.22
CA GLU A 188 -5.38 -19.53 -10.07
C GLU A 188 -6.16 -19.66 -8.76
N MET A 189 -7.18 -18.82 -8.55
CA MET A 189 -8.07 -18.88 -7.39
C MET A 189 -8.78 -20.23 -7.27
N ALA A 190 -9.29 -20.76 -8.38
CA ALA A 190 -9.95 -22.05 -8.38
C ALA A 190 -8.94 -23.21 -8.22
N GLY A 191 -7.68 -23.04 -8.65
CA GLY A 191 -6.59 -23.96 -8.35
C GLY A 191 -6.27 -23.99 -6.86
N ILE A 192 -6.26 -22.84 -6.19
CA ILE A 192 -6.09 -22.75 -4.72
C ILE A 192 -7.21 -23.51 -4.02
N ALA A 193 -8.46 -23.31 -4.44
CA ALA A 193 -9.61 -24.00 -3.87
C ALA A 193 -9.50 -25.53 -4.02
N GLU A 194 -9.15 -26.02 -5.22
CA GLU A 194 -8.94 -27.45 -5.44
C GLU A 194 -7.75 -27.98 -4.62
N GLY A 195 -6.62 -27.29 -4.64
CA GLY A 195 -5.40 -27.73 -3.96
C GLY A 195 -5.52 -27.77 -2.44
N SER A 196 -6.29 -26.85 -1.87
CA SER A 196 -6.58 -26.79 -0.43
C SER A 196 -7.77 -27.66 0.00
N GLU A 197 -8.51 -28.21 -0.97
CA GLU A 197 -9.78 -28.93 -0.74
C GLU A 197 -10.80 -28.08 0.03
N LEU A 198 -10.86 -26.78 -0.29
CA LEU A 198 -11.78 -25.82 0.33
C LEU A 198 -12.76 -25.26 -0.72
N PRO A 199 -13.96 -24.81 -0.31
CA PRO A 199 -14.92 -24.21 -1.24
C PRO A 199 -14.34 -22.97 -1.94
N LEU A 200 -14.64 -22.82 -3.24
CA LEU A 200 -14.22 -21.64 -4.02
C LEU A 200 -14.72 -20.32 -3.38
N GLY A 201 -15.91 -20.33 -2.80
CA GLY A 201 -16.46 -19.17 -2.09
C GLY A 201 -15.58 -18.70 -0.93
N ASP A 202 -14.91 -19.62 -0.23
CA ASP A 202 -14.02 -19.29 0.89
C ASP A 202 -12.73 -18.65 0.40
N ILE A 203 -12.15 -19.20 -0.67
CA ILE A 203 -10.96 -18.61 -1.31
C ILE A 203 -11.31 -17.24 -1.89
N SER A 204 -12.47 -17.11 -2.54
CA SER A 204 -12.93 -15.84 -3.10
C SER A 204 -13.19 -14.81 -2.01
N MET A 205 -13.73 -15.22 -0.85
CA MET A 205 -13.86 -14.37 0.34
C MET A 205 -12.49 -13.87 0.82
N LEU A 206 -11.46 -14.72 0.86
CA LEU A 206 -10.09 -14.27 1.18
C LEU A 206 -9.56 -13.27 0.15
N ASN A 207 -9.79 -13.49 -1.14
CA ASN A 207 -9.32 -12.58 -2.19
C ASN A 207 -10.09 -11.24 -2.19
N ALA A 208 -11.34 -11.22 -1.74
CA ALA A 208 -12.18 -10.04 -1.53
C ALA A 208 -12.18 -9.51 -0.09
N ARG A 209 -11.30 -10.02 0.79
CA ARG A 209 -11.34 -9.67 2.22
C ARG A 209 -11.09 -8.18 2.46
N TYR A 210 -10.42 -7.50 1.54
CA TYR A 210 -10.19 -6.06 1.63
C TYR A 210 -11.51 -5.32 1.48
N GLU A 211 -12.28 -5.63 0.43
CA GLU A 211 -13.59 -5.03 0.15
C GLU A 211 -14.58 -5.26 1.30
N ILE A 212 -14.59 -6.48 1.85
CA ILE A 212 -15.46 -6.83 2.96
C ILE A 212 -15.03 -6.10 4.24
N THR A 213 -13.74 -6.13 4.59
CA THR A 213 -13.26 -5.53 5.86
C THR A 213 -13.34 -4.00 5.84
N PHE A 214 -12.93 -3.35 4.75
CA PHE A 214 -12.89 -1.89 4.67
C PHE A 214 -14.30 -1.27 4.57
N GLY A 215 -15.27 -1.99 3.99
CA GLY A 215 -16.68 -1.65 4.14
C GLY A 215 -17.11 -1.60 5.61
N LEU A 216 -16.75 -2.64 6.39
CA LEU A 216 -17.05 -2.69 7.83
C LEU A 216 -16.31 -1.58 8.61
N PHE A 217 -15.06 -1.26 8.28
CA PHE A 217 -14.34 -0.14 8.91
C PHE A 217 -14.99 1.22 8.64
N GLY A 218 -15.48 1.44 7.41
CA GLY A 218 -16.26 2.64 7.08
C GLY A 218 -17.51 2.76 7.94
N ASP A 219 -18.19 1.64 8.21
CA ASP A 219 -19.38 1.63 9.08
C ASP A 219 -19.03 1.77 10.58
N GLU A 220 -17.95 1.15 11.05
CA GLU A 220 -17.41 1.35 12.41
C GLU A 220 -17.00 2.82 12.63
N ALA A 221 -16.36 3.46 11.65
CA ALA A 221 -15.99 4.87 11.72
C ALA A 221 -17.23 5.78 11.80
N LYS A 222 -18.31 5.49 11.07
CA LYS A 222 -19.59 6.20 11.18
C LYS A 222 -20.24 6.00 12.55
N ALA A 223 -20.12 4.80 13.12
CA ALA A 223 -20.71 4.46 14.43
C ALA A 223 -19.94 5.08 15.62
N ASN A 224 -18.65 5.40 15.45
CA ASN A 224 -17.77 6.00 16.45
C ASN A 224 -18.07 7.48 16.79
N ASP A 225 -19.28 7.97 16.52
CA ASP A 225 -19.82 9.17 17.18
C ASP A 225 -20.04 8.95 18.69
N LYS A 226 -19.86 7.70 19.17
CA LYS A 226 -19.82 7.31 20.59
C LYS A 226 -18.38 6.89 20.95
N SER A 227 -17.86 7.45 22.05
CA SER A 227 -16.44 7.62 22.40
C SER A 227 -15.61 6.37 22.77
N ASP A 228 -15.90 5.17 22.26
CA ASP A 228 -15.06 4.01 22.57
C ASP A 228 -13.86 3.94 21.60
N LEU A 229 -12.75 4.53 22.06
CA LEU A 229 -11.42 4.64 21.43
C LEU A 229 -10.72 3.28 21.11
N SER A 230 -11.46 2.17 20.99
CA SER A 230 -10.91 0.81 21.08
C SER A 230 -10.80 0.05 19.76
N VAL A 231 -10.86 0.71 18.60
CA VAL A 231 -10.92 0.02 17.30
C VAL A 231 -9.77 0.45 16.40
N GLU A 232 -8.55 -0.02 16.66
CA GLU A 232 -7.49 0.11 15.65
C GLU A 232 -7.66 -0.94 14.55
N ALA A 233 -7.76 -0.47 13.31
CA ALA A 233 -8.21 -1.23 12.14
C ALA A 233 -7.08 -1.70 11.21
N ASP A 234 -6.11 -0.81 10.95
CA ASP A 234 -4.93 -0.99 10.08
C ASP A 234 -3.83 -0.01 10.56
N GLY A 235 -2.55 -0.36 10.32
CA GLY A 235 -1.39 0.39 10.78
C GLY A 235 -0.23 0.53 9.78
N CYS A 236 -0.37 0.15 8.51
CA CYS A 236 0.75 0.12 7.56
C CYS A 236 1.56 1.43 7.47
N SER A 237 2.88 1.34 7.30
CA SER A 237 3.78 2.48 7.06
C SER A 237 4.69 2.18 5.88
N THR A 238 4.74 3.06 4.87
CA THR A 238 5.45 2.84 3.59
C THR A 238 6.39 3.98 3.27
N PHE A 239 7.41 3.71 2.46
CA PHE A 239 8.26 4.73 1.85
C PHE A 239 8.72 4.33 0.45
N GLY A 240 9.11 5.34 -0.32
CA GLY A 240 9.84 5.20 -1.57
C GLY A 240 11.04 6.15 -1.59
N ALA A 241 12.20 5.65 -1.97
CA ALA A 241 13.45 6.40 -2.07
C ALA A 241 14.02 6.30 -3.50
N LEU A 242 14.19 7.45 -4.14
CA LEU A 242 14.81 7.58 -5.46
C LEU A 242 16.34 7.41 -5.40
N PRO A 243 17.01 7.13 -6.54
CA PRO A 243 18.46 6.95 -6.61
C PRO A 243 19.29 8.00 -5.87
N GLU A 244 18.92 9.28 -5.96
CA GLU A 244 19.65 10.36 -5.30
C GLU A 244 19.51 10.37 -3.76
N ALA A 245 18.53 9.66 -3.21
CA ALA A 245 18.32 9.53 -1.77
C ALA A 245 19.04 8.33 -1.16
N THR A 246 19.46 7.35 -1.97
CA THR A 246 20.01 6.07 -1.50
C THR A 246 21.52 6.03 -1.61
N ALA A 247 22.17 5.21 -0.78
CA ALA A 247 23.62 5.02 -0.81
C ALA A 247 24.08 4.23 -2.06
N SER A 248 23.25 3.28 -2.51
CA SER A 248 23.52 2.43 -3.68
C SER A 248 23.26 3.13 -5.02
N GLY A 249 22.53 4.26 -5.02
CA GLY A 249 22.00 4.85 -6.26
C GLY A 249 20.86 4.03 -6.87
N HIS A 250 20.28 3.09 -6.13
CA HIS A 250 19.12 2.30 -6.56
C HIS A 250 17.80 2.93 -6.09
N THR A 251 16.72 2.55 -6.75
CA THR A 251 15.35 2.88 -6.34
C THR A 251 14.88 1.84 -5.33
N LEU A 252 14.47 2.30 -4.15
CA LEU A 252 14.03 1.43 -3.06
C LEU A 252 12.56 1.71 -2.70
N LEU A 253 11.80 0.65 -2.43
CA LEU A 253 10.53 0.72 -1.72
C LEU A 253 10.63 -0.02 -0.40
N GLY A 254 9.86 0.38 0.60
CA GLY A 254 9.79 -0.40 1.82
C GLY A 254 8.53 -0.15 2.62
N GLN A 255 8.24 -1.10 3.51
CA GLN A 255 6.97 -1.14 4.21
C GLN A 255 7.07 -1.92 5.52
N ASN A 256 6.40 -1.43 6.57
CA ASN A 256 5.82 -2.30 7.59
C ASN A 256 4.36 -2.56 7.24
N TRP A 257 4.01 -3.83 7.07
CA TRP A 257 2.65 -4.26 6.82
C TRP A 257 2.01 -4.70 8.13
N ASP A 258 1.09 -3.86 8.60
CA ASP A 258 0.42 -4.05 9.88
C ASP A 258 -1.00 -4.54 9.63
N TRP A 259 -1.31 -5.75 10.10
CA TRP A 259 -2.63 -6.34 9.92
C TRP A 259 -3.01 -7.20 11.13
N LEU A 260 -4.07 -7.99 11.02
CA LEU A 260 -4.54 -8.88 12.08
C LEU A 260 -3.42 -9.82 12.55
N ALA A 261 -3.20 -9.87 13.86
CA ALA A 261 -2.19 -10.72 14.47
C ALA A 261 -2.43 -12.22 14.21
N GLY A 262 -3.69 -12.62 13.98
CA GLY A 262 -4.04 -13.99 13.59
C GLY A 262 -3.48 -14.41 12.23
N VAL A 263 -3.16 -13.47 11.35
CA VAL A 263 -2.61 -13.72 9.99
C VAL A 263 -1.08 -13.91 10.01
N HIS A 264 -0.39 -13.43 11.06
CA HIS A 264 1.04 -13.66 11.23
C HIS A 264 1.36 -15.16 11.19
N GLU A 265 2.46 -15.57 10.55
CA GLU A 265 2.81 -16.98 10.25
C GLU A 265 1.87 -17.73 9.27
N ARG A 266 0.83 -17.09 8.70
CA ARG A 266 -0.03 -17.65 7.62
C ARG A 266 0.15 -16.92 6.29
N CYS A 267 1.37 -16.49 6.04
CA CYS A 267 1.76 -15.78 4.84
C CYS A 267 2.90 -16.53 4.14
N ALA A 268 3.14 -16.20 2.88
CA ALA A 268 4.20 -16.79 2.08
C ALA A 268 4.75 -15.78 1.09
N VAL A 269 5.95 -16.05 0.60
CA VAL A 269 6.49 -15.41 -0.59
C VAL A 269 6.19 -16.30 -1.79
N LEU A 270 5.73 -15.70 -2.87
CA LEU A 270 5.57 -16.35 -4.16
C LEU A 270 6.71 -15.90 -5.07
N ARG A 271 7.46 -16.87 -5.60
CA ARG A 271 8.35 -16.68 -6.74
C ARG A 271 7.66 -17.26 -7.96
N ILE A 272 7.19 -16.40 -8.84
CA ILE A 272 6.48 -16.78 -10.05
C ILE A 272 7.43 -16.59 -11.22
N THR A 273 7.86 -17.70 -11.81
CA THR A 273 8.67 -17.71 -13.02
C THR A 273 7.80 -18.09 -14.21
N ARG A 274 7.69 -17.22 -15.20
CA ARG A 274 6.81 -17.42 -16.34
C ARG A 274 7.36 -16.83 -17.63
N SER A 275 7.00 -17.47 -18.72
CA SER A 275 7.28 -17.12 -20.12
C SER A 275 6.18 -16.28 -20.76
N ASN A 276 5.00 -16.21 -20.14
CA ASN A 276 3.80 -15.54 -20.64
C ASN A 276 3.48 -14.21 -19.91
N GLY A 277 4.44 -13.65 -19.19
CA GLY A 277 4.36 -12.38 -18.47
C GLY A 277 5.63 -12.18 -17.63
N PRO A 278 5.72 -11.11 -16.81
CA PRO A 278 6.94 -10.84 -16.07
C PRO A 278 7.14 -11.79 -14.89
N ASN A 279 8.37 -12.25 -14.62
CA ASN A 279 8.62 -12.95 -13.35
C ASN A 279 8.28 -12.04 -12.16
N ILE A 280 7.76 -12.61 -11.07
CA ILE A 280 7.35 -11.85 -9.88
C ILE A 280 7.97 -12.47 -8.62
N LEU A 281 8.44 -11.60 -7.72
CA LEU A 281 8.74 -11.91 -6.33
C LEU A 281 7.82 -11.08 -5.44
N CYS A 282 6.85 -11.72 -4.79
CA CYS A 282 5.85 -11.01 -4.00
C CYS A 282 5.48 -11.73 -2.70
N TYR A 283 5.01 -10.96 -1.73
CA TYR A 283 4.48 -11.46 -0.45
C TYR A 283 2.95 -11.55 -0.52
N THR A 284 2.39 -12.60 0.07
CA THR A 284 0.94 -12.81 0.12
C THR A 284 0.50 -13.46 1.42
N GLU A 285 -0.79 -13.34 1.72
CA GLU A 285 -1.43 -14.23 2.68
C GLU A 285 -1.77 -15.55 2.01
N ALA A 286 -1.64 -16.66 2.73
CA ALA A 286 -2.05 -17.96 2.23
C ALA A 286 -3.53 -17.92 1.80
N GLY A 287 -3.79 -18.23 0.54
CA GLY A 287 -5.11 -18.24 -0.09
C GLY A 287 -5.38 -17.05 -1.02
N ILE A 288 -4.52 -16.03 -1.03
CA ILE A 288 -4.65 -14.86 -1.92
C ILE A 288 -3.75 -15.01 -3.16
N VAL A 289 -4.35 -14.83 -4.35
CA VAL A 289 -3.72 -14.96 -5.66
C VAL A 289 -2.72 -13.82 -5.92
N GLY A 290 -1.57 -14.14 -6.53
CA GLY A 290 -0.72 -13.16 -7.21
C GLY A 290 0.13 -12.21 -6.36
N GLY A 291 -0.13 -12.14 -5.05
CA GLY A 291 0.63 -11.30 -4.12
C GLY A 291 0.13 -9.87 -4.00
N LYS A 292 0.69 -9.20 -3.00
CA LYS A 292 0.29 -7.88 -2.52
C LYS A 292 1.41 -6.88 -2.77
N MET A 293 2.45 -6.98 -1.95
CA MET A 293 3.69 -6.23 -2.08
C MET A 293 4.73 -7.06 -2.82
N GLY A 294 5.49 -6.45 -3.72
CA GLY A 294 6.45 -7.21 -4.51
C GLY A 294 7.24 -6.38 -5.50
N VAL A 295 8.04 -7.09 -6.30
CA VAL A 295 8.79 -6.57 -7.44
C VAL A 295 8.71 -7.57 -8.59
N ASN A 296 8.68 -7.07 -9.83
CA ASN A 296 8.70 -7.90 -11.04
C ASN A 296 10.03 -7.78 -11.81
N GLU A 297 10.20 -8.60 -12.86
CA GLU A 297 11.46 -8.65 -13.64
C GLU A 297 11.84 -7.32 -14.31
N HIS A 298 10.84 -6.51 -14.65
CA HIS A 298 11.08 -5.18 -15.23
C HIS A 298 11.52 -4.16 -14.20
N GLY A 299 11.54 -4.52 -12.90
CA GLY A 299 11.90 -3.62 -11.82
C GLY A 299 10.74 -2.71 -11.41
N ILE A 300 9.50 -3.10 -11.71
CA ILE A 300 8.29 -2.45 -11.17
C ILE A 300 8.05 -3.03 -9.78
N GLY A 301 7.96 -2.16 -8.78
CA GLY A 301 7.69 -2.51 -7.40
C GLY A 301 6.39 -1.91 -6.88
N LEU A 302 5.80 -2.59 -5.89
CA LEU A 302 4.57 -2.16 -5.22
C LEU A 302 4.67 -2.37 -3.70
N VAL A 303 4.31 -1.33 -2.96
CA VAL A 303 3.90 -1.40 -1.55
C VAL A 303 2.61 -0.58 -1.36
N GLU A 304 1.88 -0.81 -0.27
CA GLU A 304 0.49 -0.34 -0.17
C GLU A 304 0.03 -0.02 1.25
N ASN A 305 -1.03 0.78 1.41
CA ASN A 305 -1.66 1.00 2.71
C ASN A 305 -3.18 0.98 2.60
N GLY A 306 -3.83 0.52 3.67
CA GLY A 306 -5.26 0.70 3.86
C GLY A 306 -5.62 2.15 4.13
N LEU A 307 -6.54 2.73 3.36
CA LEU A 307 -7.16 4.02 3.62
C LEU A 307 -8.66 3.82 3.86
N VAL A 308 -9.32 4.76 4.54
CA VAL A 308 -10.77 4.69 4.73
C VAL A 308 -11.39 6.04 4.41
N SER A 309 -12.39 6.03 3.53
CA SER A 309 -13.26 7.18 3.25
C SER A 309 -14.70 6.88 3.67
N ASP A 310 -15.52 7.91 3.80
CA ASP A 310 -16.97 7.78 3.96
C ASP A 310 -17.69 7.34 2.66
N HIS A 311 -16.95 7.22 1.56
CA HIS A 311 -17.44 6.76 0.27
C HIS A 311 -17.23 5.26 0.04
N ASP A 312 -16.45 4.55 0.88
CA ASP A 312 -16.15 3.13 0.71
C ASP A 312 -17.43 2.29 0.59
N GLY A 313 -17.43 1.37 -0.38
CA GLY A 313 -18.57 0.52 -0.74
C GLY A 313 -19.54 1.13 -1.77
N ARG A 314 -19.36 2.38 -2.23
CA ARG A 314 -20.27 3.03 -3.22
C ARG A 314 -20.30 2.38 -4.60
N ASN A 315 -19.20 1.77 -5.02
CA ASN A 315 -19.10 1.09 -6.30
C ASN A 315 -18.89 -0.42 -6.04
N PRO A 316 -19.93 -1.15 -5.57
CA PRO A 316 -19.79 -2.55 -5.19
C PRO A 316 -19.43 -3.38 -6.42
N TYR A 317 -18.62 -4.43 -6.21
CA TYR A 317 -18.24 -5.37 -7.26
C TYR A 317 -17.44 -4.79 -8.44
N GLU A 318 -16.90 -3.57 -8.28
CA GLU A 318 -15.78 -3.12 -9.11
C GLU A 318 -14.51 -3.93 -8.81
N LYS A 319 -13.48 -3.76 -9.65
CA LYS A 319 -12.24 -4.55 -9.54
C LYS A 319 -11.64 -4.53 -8.12
N PRO A 320 -11.45 -5.70 -7.47
CA PRO A 320 -11.01 -5.76 -6.08
C PRO A 320 -9.53 -5.41 -5.93
N PHE A 321 -9.17 -4.96 -4.73
CA PHE A 321 -7.87 -4.44 -4.36
C PHE A 321 -6.72 -5.42 -4.70
N HIS A 322 -6.81 -6.67 -4.25
CA HIS A 322 -5.73 -7.65 -4.49
C HIS A 322 -5.57 -8.01 -5.98
N MET A 323 -6.65 -7.95 -6.77
CA MET A 323 -6.55 -8.12 -8.21
C MET A 323 -5.80 -6.96 -8.85
N ARG A 324 -5.97 -5.73 -8.34
CA ARG A 324 -5.16 -4.57 -8.79
C ARG A 324 -3.69 -4.75 -8.42
N CYS A 325 -3.37 -5.19 -7.20
CA CYS A 325 -1.99 -5.49 -6.80
C CYS A 325 -1.34 -6.50 -7.75
N ARG A 326 -2.04 -7.60 -8.06
CA ARG A 326 -1.56 -8.58 -9.04
C ARG A 326 -1.36 -7.96 -10.42
N GLU A 327 -2.31 -7.19 -10.93
CA GLU A 327 -2.18 -6.57 -12.25
C GLU A 327 -1.07 -5.51 -12.33
N ILE A 328 -0.76 -4.82 -11.23
CA ILE A 328 0.39 -3.91 -11.13
C ILE A 328 1.69 -4.71 -11.30
N LEU A 329 1.83 -5.82 -10.59
CA LEU A 329 3.01 -6.69 -10.66
C LEU A 329 3.10 -7.48 -11.98
N ASP A 330 1.97 -7.70 -12.66
CA ASP A 330 1.89 -8.30 -13.99
C ASP A 330 2.27 -7.34 -15.14
N ALA A 331 2.50 -6.06 -14.86
CA ALA A 331 2.73 -5.07 -15.90
C ALA A 331 4.16 -5.11 -16.47
N ASP A 332 4.27 -4.98 -17.80
CA ASP A 332 5.56 -4.93 -18.50
C ASP A 332 6.20 -3.52 -18.46
N THR A 333 5.37 -2.49 -18.33
CA THR A 333 5.77 -1.09 -18.37
C THR A 333 5.15 -0.31 -17.22
N TYR A 334 5.83 0.76 -16.80
CA TYR A 334 5.41 1.55 -15.64
C TYR A 334 4.01 2.16 -15.82
N ASP A 335 3.66 2.68 -17.00
CA ASP A 335 2.33 3.22 -17.26
C ASP A 335 1.23 2.15 -17.19
N MET A 336 1.53 0.94 -17.67
CA MET A 336 0.62 -0.21 -17.55
C MET A 336 0.47 -0.65 -16.09
N ALA A 337 1.49 -0.48 -15.25
CA ALA A 337 1.40 -0.71 -13.81
C ALA A 337 0.46 0.29 -13.12
N LEU A 338 0.28 1.52 -13.64
CA LEU A 338 -0.64 2.51 -13.06
C LEU A 338 -2.09 2.32 -13.52
N LEU A 339 -2.31 1.60 -14.62
CA LEU A 339 -3.61 1.42 -15.24
C LEU A 339 -4.63 0.71 -14.32
N PRO A 340 -4.28 -0.39 -13.61
CA PRO A 340 -5.18 -1.06 -12.67
C PRO A 340 -5.67 -0.14 -11.55
N ILE A 341 -4.93 0.92 -11.21
CA ILE A 341 -5.28 1.85 -10.14
C ILE A 341 -6.24 2.93 -10.66
N THR A 342 -6.01 3.41 -11.89
CA THR A 342 -6.61 4.65 -12.42
C THR A 342 -7.77 4.45 -13.39
N ALA A 343 -7.80 3.32 -14.10
CA ALA A 343 -8.71 3.13 -15.24
C ALA A 343 -10.19 2.92 -14.84
N THR A 344 -10.43 2.32 -13.67
CA THR A 344 -11.76 1.93 -13.22
C THR A 344 -12.13 2.54 -11.88
N LYS A 345 -13.42 2.53 -11.55
CA LYS A 345 -13.89 2.89 -10.22
C LYS A 345 -13.35 1.91 -9.18
N ARG A 346 -13.20 2.35 -7.92
CA ARG A 346 -12.74 1.51 -6.82
C ARG A 346 -13.90 1.21 -5.87
N VAL A 347 -13.82 0.07 -5.20
CA VAL A 347 -14.78 -0.33 -4.15
C VAL A 347 -14.42 0.37 -2.83
N CYS A 348 -13.14 0.32 -2.47
CA CYS A 348 -12.60 0.83 -1.22
C CYS A 348 -11.45 1.80 -1.47
N SER A 349 -11.15 2.57 -0.45
CA SER A 349 -10.01 3.48 -0.41
C SER A 349 -8.72 2.72 -0.18
N ALA A 350 -7.63 3.17 -0.81
CA ALA A 350 -6.32 2.54 -0.69
C ALA A 350 -5.21 3.51 -1.10
N ASN A 351 -3.99 3.21 -0.65
CA ASN A 351 -2.77 3.85 -1.09
C ASN A 351 -1.89 2.83 -1.82
N PHE A 352 -1.31 3.20 -2.96
CA PHE A 352 -0.37 2.39 -3.72
C PHE A 352 0.90 3.20 -3.98
N VAL A 353 2.04 2.76 -3.47
CA VAL A 353 3.34 3.33 -3.82
C VAL A 353 3.99 2.44 -4.87
N VAL A 354 4.02 2.91 -6.11
CA VAL A 354 4.53 2.18 -7.27
C VAL A 354 5.87 2.78 -7.68
N GLY A 355 6.91 1.96 -7.78
CA GLY A 355 8.25 2.38 -8.17
C GLY A 355 8.76 1.66 -9.42
N HIS A 356 9.75 2.24 -10.08
CA HIS A 356 10.48 1.62 -11.19
C HIS A 356 11.99 1.73 -10.98
N ALA A 357 12.74 0.69 -11.34
CA ALA A 357 14.20 0.61 -11.23
C ALA A 357 14.95 1.78 -11.91
N ASP A 358 14.35 2.40 -12.94
CA ASP A 358 14.91 3.55 -13.65
C ASP A 358 14.80 4.89 -12.90
N GLY A 359 14.37 4.88 -11.63
CA GLY A 359 14.39 6.06 -10.77
C GLY A 359 13.11 6.88 -10.81
N GLU A 360 11.94 6.23 -10.81
CA GLU A 360 10.64 6.90 -10.70
C GLU A 360 9.77 6.23 -9.65
N ILE A 361 9.04 7.04 -8.87
CA ILE A 361 8.10 6.58 -7.84
C ILE A 361 6.89 7.51 -7.82
N ILE A 362 5.69 6.91 -7.77
CA ILE A 362 4.44 7.62 -7.55
C ILE A 362 3.71 6.95 -6.41
N ASP A 363 3.34 7.75 -5.42
CA ASP A 363 2.45 7.39 -4.33
C ASP A 363 1.02 7.84 -4.70
N ILE A 364 0.10 6.89 -4.84
CA ILE A 364 -1.24 7.11 -5.40
C ILE A 364 -2.29 6.79 -4.35
N GLU A 365 -3.04 7.81 -3.93
CA GLU A 365 -4.20 7.60 -3.08
C GLU A 365 -5.45 7.42 -3.94
N THR A 366 -6.30 6.48 -3.51
CA THR A 366 -7.58 6.20 -4.15
C THR A 366 -8.67 6.21 -3.10
N SER A 367 -9.80 6.80 -3.45
CA SER A 367 -11.10 6.52 -2.84
C SER A 367 -12.02 5.99 -3.94
N PRO A 368 -13.27 5.59 -3.66
CA PRO A 368 -14.16 5.05 -4.69
C PRO A 368 -14.35 5.96 -5.90
N ASP A 369 -14.36 7.28 -5.67
CA ASP A 369 -14.70 8.28 -6.68
C ASP A 369 -13.53 9.21 -7.08
N ALA A 370 -12.42 9.20 -6.33
CA ALA A 370 -11.25 10.06 -6.60
C ALA A 370 -9.92 9.30 -6.63
N VAL A 371 -8.96 9.87 -7.35
CA VAL A 371 -7.55 9.45 -7.38
C VAL A 371 -6.69 10.70 -7.21
N SER A 372 -5.73 10.65 -6.30
CA SER A 372 -4.69 11.65 -6.09
C SER A 372 -3.31 11.03 -6.30
N TYR A 373 -2.28 11.86 -6.32
CA TYR A 373 -0.91 11.42 -6.47
C TYR A 373 0.01 12.34 -5.70
N LEU A 374 1.00 11.74 -5.06
CA LEU A 374 2.08 12.35 -4.32
C LEU A 374 3.39 11.92 -4.98
N TYR A 375 4.32 12.87 -5.08
CA TYR A 375 5.64 12.62 -5.65
C TYR A 375 6.70 12.72 -4.56
N PRO A 376 7.81 11.97 -4.69
CA PRO A 376 8.96 12.13 -3.83
C PRO A 376 9.42 13.59 -3.73
N ARG A 377 9.72 14.01 -2.51
CA ARG A 377 10.35 15.30 -2.21
C ARG A 377 11.75 15.06 -1.71
N ASP A 378 12.72 15.67 -2.39
CA ASP A 378 14.15 15.45 -2.12
C ASP A 378 14.48 13.94 -2.16
N GLY A 379 13.94 13.25 -3.17
CA GLY A 379 14.13 11.81 -3.39
C GLY A 379 13.37 10.89 -2.43
N LEU A 380 12.51 11.40 -1.54
CA LEU A 380 11.79 10.58 -0.55
C LEU A 380 10.29 10.87 -0.51
N VAL A 381 9.46 9.83 -0.51
CA VAL A 381 8.03 9.85 -0.18
C VAL A 381 7.75 8.84 0.94
N THR A 382 6.81 9.15 1.84
CA THR A 382 6.38 8.25 2.91
C THR A 382 4.89 8.34 3.11
N HIS A 383 4.23 7.22 3.39
CA HIS A 383 2.79 7.17 3.62
C HIS A 383 2.43 6.34 4.86
N SER A 384 1.22 6.56 5.37
CA SER A 384 0.60 5.72 6.40
C SER A 384 -0.83 5.38 5.97
N ASN A 385 -1.85 5.60 6.79
CA ASN A 385 -3.22 5.14 6.50
C ASN A 385 -4.26 6.27 6.38
N HIS A 386 -3.85 7.53 6.33
CA HIS A 386 -4.76 8.67 6.16
C HIS A 386 -4.55 9.36 4.81
N PHE A 387 -5.60 9.98 4.27
CA PHE A 387 -5.47 10.79 3.06
C PHE A 387 -4.68 12.07 3.34
N MET A 388 -3.70 12.35 2.51
CA MET A 388 -2.96 13.61 2.44
C MET A 388 -3.60 14.58 1.45
N ASP A 389 -4.31 14.10 0.42
CA ASP A 389 -5.01 14.95 -0.54
C ASP A 389 -6.50 15.16 -0.18
N PRO A 390 -6.97 16.41 -0.05
CA PRO A 390 -8.35 16.70 0.33
C PRO A 390 -9.40 16.32 -0.73
N ARG A 391 -9.00 15.96 -1.96
CA ARG A 391 -9.93 15.49 -3.03
C ARG A 391 -10.73 14.25 -2.63
N HIS A 392 -10.25 13.48 -1.65
CA HIS A 392 -10.91 12.27 -1.18
C HIS A 392 -12.00 12.54 -0.13
N GLY A 393 -12.16 13.78 0.32
CA GLY A 393 -13.04 14.11 1.44
C GLY A 393 -12.36 13.86 2.80
N PRO A 394 -13.13 13.80 3.90
CA PRO A 394 -12.56 13.55 5.22
C PRO A 394 -12.06 12.11 5.32
N SER A 395 -10.76 11.95 5.54
CA SER A 395 -10.17 10.67 5.91
C SER A 395 -10.81 10.16 7.20
N GLN A 396 -11.30 8.92 7.16
CA GLN A 396 -11.98 8.28 8.30
C GLN A 396 -11.01 7.45 9.14
N MET A 397 -9.81 7.17 8.63
CA MET A 397 -8.85 6.35 9.35
C MET A 397 -8.42 6.99 10.68
N GLU A 398 -8.24 8.31 10.74
CA GLU A 398 -7.86 9.03 11.96
C GLU A 398 -8.85 8.83 13.11
N ARG A 399 -10.10 8.49 12.79
CA ARG A 399 -11.15 8.24 13.79
C ARG A 399 -11.02 6.87 14.46
N ILE A 400 -10.35 5.93 13.80
CA ILE A 400 -10.23 4.53 14.24
C ILE A 400 -8.77 4.14 14.53
N SER A 401 -7.79 4.70 13.82
CA SER A 401 -6.35 4.47 14.00
C SER A 401 -5.61 5.82 14.05
N THR A 402 -5.72 6.52 15.19
CA THR A 402 -5.07 7.84 15.39
C THR A 402 -3.55 7.81 15.18
N SER A 403 -2.92 6.63 15.34
CA SER A 403 -1.49 6.42 15.09
C SER A 403 -1.03 6.83 13.69
N THR A 404 -1.92 6.79 12.70
CA THR A 404 -1.66 7.21 11.32
C THR A 404 -1.08 8.64 11.23
N LEU A 405 -1.50 9.54 12.12
CA LEU A 405 -1.12 10.96 12.08
C LEU A 405 0.38 11.20 12.30
N TYR A 406 1.04 10.33 13.08
CA TYR A 406 2.46 10.49 13.38
C TYR A 406 3.35 9.51 12.65
N ARG A 407 2.89 8.32 12.25
CA ARG A 407 3.77 7.27 11.69
C ARG A 407 4.42 7.69 10.38
N ALA A 408 3.68 8.21 9.39
CA ALA A 408 4.25 8.71 8.14
C ALA A 408 5.30 9.81 8.39
N ASN A 409 4.93 10.84 9.17
CA ASN A 409 5.83 11.95 9.51
C ASN A 409 7.03 11.52 10.38
N ARG A 410 6.89 10.46 11.19
CA ARG A 410 7.98 9.88 11.97
C ARG A 410 8.95 9.13 11.06
N LEU A 411 8.44 8.30 10.15
CA LEU A 411 9.22 7.59 9.15
C LEU A 411 9.98 8.56 8.24
N ASP A 412 9.31 9.62 7.77
CA ASP A 412 9.94 10.70 7.00
C ASP A 412 11.14 11.29 7.73
N ARG A 413 10.99 11.72 8.99
CA ARG A 413 12.11 12.32 9.75
C ARG A 413 13.27 11.36 9.96
N LEU A 414 12.97 10.07 10.18
CA LEU A 414 14.00 9.04 10.40
C LEU A 414 14.81 8.81 9.13
N LEU A 415 14.16 8.71 7.97
CA LEU A 415 14.83 8.45 6.69
C LEU A 415 15.44 9.73 6.09
N ARG A 416 14.74 10.87 6.18
CA ARG A 416 15.14 12.15 5.59
C ARG A 416 16.45 12.68 6.18
N ALA A 417 16.76 12.34 7.42
CA ALA A 417 18.06 12.64 8.04
C ALA A 417 19.26 11.96 7.34
N HIS A 418 19.00 10.97 6.49
CA HIS A 418 19.98 10.17 5.79
C HIS A 418 19.87 10.26 4.26
N VAL A 419 19.14 11.23 3.69
CA VAL A 419 19.06 11.41 2.23
C VAL A 419 20.46 11.50 1.59
N GLY A 420 20.65 10.71 0.52
CA GLY A 420 21.93 10.47 -0.16
C GLY A 420 22.77 9.36 0.48
N LYS A 421 22.28 8.75 1.58
CA LYS A 421 22.93 7.70 2.36
C LYS A 421 21.92 6.70 2.94
N ILE A 422 20.70 6.63 2.38
CA ILE A 422 19.72 5.65 2.81
C ILE A 422 20.20 4.27 2.34
N GLU A 423 20.46 3.39 3.31
CA GLU A 423 20.90 2.01 3.12
C GLU A 423 20.08 1.09 4.05
N ASP A 424 20.21 -0.23 3.87
CA ASP A 424 19.43 -1.24 4.59
C ASP A 424 19.42 -1.01 6.10
N GLU A 425 20.57 -0.74 6.73
CA GLU A 425 20.64 -0.56 8.19
C GLU A 425 19.88 0.68 8.67
N VAL A 426 19.90 1.77 7.89
CA VAL A 426 19.10 2.97 8.17
C VAL A 426 17.61 2.65 8.08
N ILE A 427 17.21 1.91 7.04
CA ILE A 427 15.81 1.53 6.81
C ILE A 427 15.34 0.57 7.91
N LYS A 428 16.12 -0.48 8.24
CA LYS A 428 15.82 -1.43 9.31
C LYS A 428 15.63 -0.72 10.65
N ALA A 429 16.51 0.23 10.98
CA ALA A 429 16.38 1.02 12.20
C ALA A 429 15.11 1.88 12.19
N ALA A 430 14.76 2.51 11.06
CA ALA A 430 13.56 3.32 10.94
C ALA A 430 12.27 2.49 11.05
N LEU A 431 12.23 1.32 10.40
CA LEU A 431 11.11 0.36 10.45
C LEU A 431 10.99 -0.32 11.83
N ALA A 432 12.05 -0.31 12.64
CA ALA A 432 12.04 -0.81 14.02
C ALA A 432 11.65 0.25 15.07
N ASP A 433 11.33 1.50 14.69
CA ASP A 433 11.02 2.59 15.63
C ASP A 433 9.75 2.31 16.46
N HIS A 434 9.85 2.52 17.78
CA HIS A 434 8.79 2.27 18.77
C HIS A 434 8.12 3.55 19.31
N PHE A 435 8.29 4.71 18.66
CA PHE A 435 7.56 5.90 19.10
C PHE A 435 6.05 5.69 18.95
N GLY A 436 5.30 5.78 20.06
CA GLY A 436 3.86 5.50 20.09
C GLY A 436 3.49 4.03 20.36
N TYR A 437 4.40 3.23 20.93
CA TYR A 437 4.14 1.83 21.32
C TYR A 437 2.81 1.67 22.10
N PRO A 438 1.99 0.64 21.82
CA PRO A 438 2.23 -0.46 20.87
C PRO A 438 1.94 -0.12 19.40
N ASN A 439 1.33 1.04 19.13
CA ASN A 439 0.86 1.48 17.81
C ASN A 439 1.93 2.29 17.06
N ALA A 440 3.19 1.86 17.15
CA ALA A 440 4.33 2.52 16.54
C ALA A 440 4.49 2.16 15.05
N ILE A 441 5.57 2.62 14.40
CA ILE A 441 5.96 2.12 13.07
C ILE A 441 6.21 0.61 13.17
N CYS A 442 7.02 0.17 14.13
CA CYS A 442 7.15 -1.23 14.51
C CYS A 442 6.03 -1.59 15.48
N ARG A 443 4.92 -2.11 14.95
CA ARG A 443 3.70 -2.36 15.73
C ARG A 443 3.72 -3.70 16.42
N HIS A 444 3.26 -3.70 17.67
CA HIS A 444 3.12 -4.89 18.50
C HIS A 444 1.66 -5.12 18.90
N PRO A 445 1.24 -6.37 19.15
CA PRO A 445 -0.12 -6.66 19.62
C PRO A 445 -0.45 -5.90 20.91
N ASP A 446 -1.59 -5.21 20.94
CA ASP A 446 -2.15 -4.64 22.16
C ASP A 446 -3.09 -5.66 22.83
N GLU A 447 -2.65 -6.25 23.95
CA GLU A 447 -3.43 -7.27 24.66
C GLU A 447 -4.78 -6.77 25.19
N ARG A 448 -4.95 -5.44 25.31
CA ARG A 448 -6.21 -4.81 25.73
C ARG A 448 -7.31 -4.92 24.67
N GLN A 449 -6.94 -5.11 23.41
CA GLN A 449 -7.90 -5.26 22.32
C GLN A 449 -8.45 -6.70 22.25
N PRO A 450 -9.68 -6.90 21.76
CA PRO A 450 -10.20 -8.23 21.45
C PRO A 450 -9.30 -8.94 20.43
N VAL A 451 -9.07 -10.24 20.61
CA VAL A 451 -8.17 -11.05 19.74
C VAL A 451 -8.48 -10.85 18.26
N ALA A 452 -9.76 -10.87 17.88
CA ALA A 452 -10.21 -10.72 16.49
C ALA A 452 -9.96 -9.33 15.87
N LYS A 453 -9.58 -8.33 16.68
CA LYS A 453 -9.26 -6.96 16.24
C LYS A 453 -7.79 -6.59 16.49
N ARG A 454 -7.00 -7.43 17.17
CA ARG A 454 -5.60 -7.15 17.46
C ARG A 454 -4.79 -7.09 16.18
N THR A 455 -4.02 -6.01 16.02
CA THR A 455 -3.10 -5.83 14.91
C THR A 455 -1.64 -5.86 15.34
N MET A 456 -0.74 -6.23 14.44
CA MET A 456 0.72 -6.14 14.61
C MET A 456 1.41 -5.99 13.26
N THR A 457 2.70 -5.66 13.26
CA THR A 457 3.52 -5.78 12.05
C THR A 457 3.66 -7.26 11.71
N ASN A 458 2.96 -7.72 10.69
CA ASN A 458 3.00 -9.10 10.23
C ASN A 458 4.24 -9.37 9.37
N ALA A 459 4.70 -8.35 8.64
CA ALA A 459 5.97 -8.37 7.95
C ALA A 459 6.52 -6.97 7.69
N ALA A 460 7.85 -6.87 7.55
CA ALA A 460 8.56 -5.67 7.12
C ALA A 460 9.37 -5.96 5.87
N PHE A 461 9.44 -5.01 4.93
CA PHE A 461 10.02 -5.20 3.61
C PHE A 461 10.97 -4.06 3.25
N ILE A 462 12.04 -4.43 2.54
CA ILE A 462 12.86 -3.54 1.72
C ILE A 462 12.95 -4.20 0.33
N PHE A 463 12.47 -3.50 -0.69
CA PHE A 463 12.59 -3.91 -2.08
C PHE A 463 13.64 -3.06 -2.76
N ASP A 464 14.67 -3.71 -3.30
CA ASP A 464 15.58 -3.09 -4.25
C ASP A 464 15.08 -3.37 -5.66
N LEU A 465 14.55 -2.34 -6.33
CA LEU A 465 13.91 -2.49 -7.63
C LEU A 465 14.94 -2.75 -8.74
N ASN A 466 16.16 -2.25 -8.57
CA ASN A 466 17.26 -2.44 -9.51
C ASN A 466 17.82 -3.86 -9.44
N ALA A 467 17.95 -4.40 -8.23
CA ALA A 467 18.42 -5.76 -7.99
C ALA A 467 17.31 -6.82 -8.04
N ARG A 468 16.03 -6.40 -8.06
CA ARG A 468 14.84 -7.27 -7.99
C ARG A 468 14.90 -8.20 -6.78
N THR A 469 15.21 -7.61 -5.62
CA THR A 469 15.31 -8.34 -4.36
C THR A 469 14.25 -7.87 -3.36
N MET A 470 13.93 -8.78 -2.43
CA MET A 470 13.09 -8.54 -1.28
C MET A 470 13.87 -8.94 -0.03
N LEU A 471 14.20 -7.97 0.81
CA LEU A 471 14.62 -8.22 2.18
C LEU A 471 13.37 -8.18 3.06
N VAL A 472 13.06 -9.26 3.76
CA VAL A 472 11.82 -9.40 4.54
C VAL A 472 12.07 -9.87 5.96
N ALA A 473 11.43 -9.23 6.94
CA ALA A 473 11.27 -9.76 8.28
C ALA A 473 9.85 -10.28 8.46
N ASN A 474 9.67 -11.56 8.81
CA ASN A 474 8.35 -12.19 8.96
C ASN A 474 7.73 -11.92 10.35
N GLY A 475 7.56 -10.64 10.67
CA GLY A 475 7.00 -10.14 11.93
C GLY A 475 7.57 -8.75 12.25
N PRO A 476 7.43 -8.27 13.50
CA PRO A 476 8.00 -7.00 13.92
C PRO A 476 9.53 -6.99 13.72
N PRO A 477 10.08 -6.06 12.92
CA PRO A 477 11.49 -6.10 12.50
C PRO A 477 12.49 -5.90 13.63
N CYS A 478 12.04 -5.51 14.83
CA CYS A 478 12.88 -5.43 16.02
C CYS A 478 13.18 -6.80 16.66
N THR A 479 12.40 -7.83 16.37
CA THR A 479 12.52 -9.17 16.99
C THR A 479 12.62 -10.30 15.97
N TYR A 480 12.27 -10.05 14.71
CA TYR A 480 12.35 -11.04 13.64
C TYR A 480 13.56 -10.76 12.75
N PRO A 481 14.32 -11.78 12.36
CA PRO A 481 15.46 -11.62 11.47
C PRO A 481 14.98 -11.28 10.06
N TRP A 482 15.88 -10.62 9.33
CA TRP A 482 15.68 -10.31 7.93
C TRP A 482 16.19 -11.44 7.05
N GLN A 483 15.42 -11.82 6.04
CA GLN A 483 15.75 -12.81 5.03
C GLN A 483 15.80 -12.12 3.68
N LEU A 484 16.89 -12.33 2.93
CA LEU A 484 17.04 -11.81 1.57
C LEU A 484 16.58 -12.84 0.54
N LEU A 485 15.72 -12.40 -0.37
CA LEU A 485 15.19 -13.20 -1.47
C LEU A 485 15.44 -12.43 -2.78
N THR A 486 15.92 -13.12 -3.81
CA THR A 486 16.20 -12.58 -5.15
C THR A 486 15.18 -13.10 -6.12
N LEU A 487 14.76 -12.35 -7.14
CA LEU A 487 13.76 -12.81 -8.13
C LEU A 487 14.10 -14.18 -8.75
N ASP A 488 15.37 -14.42 -9.07
CA ASP A 488 15.83 -15.63 -9.77
C ASP A 488 16.12 -16.82 -8.82
N GLY A 489 15.97 -16.65 -7.51
CA GLY A 489 16.18 -17.71 -6.52
C GLY A 489 17.66 -18.09 -6.29
N GLU A 490 18.60 -17.37 -6.92
CA GLU A 490 20.01 -17.53 -6.61
C GLU A 490 20.30 -17.10 -5.17
N ALA A 491 20.99 -17.97 -4.42
CA ALA A 491 21.48 -17.62 -3.09
C ALA A 491 22.39 -16.40 -3.24
N VAL A 492 22.03 -15.30 -2.59
CA VAL A 492 22.96 -14.18 -2.44
C VAL A 492 24.09 -14.73 -1.59
N SER A 493 25.24 -15.02 -2.22
CA SER A 493 26.47 -15.15 -1.46
C SER A 493 26.57 -13.86 -0.67
N GLU A 494 26.54 -13.95 0.66
CA GLU A 494 26.85 -12.81 1.52
C GLU A 494 28.14 -12.20 1.02
N ALA A 495 28.04 -11.11 0.25
CA ALA A 495 29.15 -10.21 0.04
C ALA A 495 29.26 -9.43 1.35
N ALA A 496 29.83 -10.09 2.35
CA ALA A 496 30.48 -9.42 3.45
C ALA A 496 31.65 -8.65 2.84
N GLU A 497 31.50 -7.33 2.67
CA GLU A 497 32.60 -6.37 2.70
C GLU A 497 32.15 -5.07 3.37
#